data_AF-A0A5J4VLD3-F1
#
_entry.id   AF-A0A5J4VLD3-F1
#
_cell.length_a   1.000
_cell.length_b   1.000
_cell.length_c   1.000
_cell.angle_alpha   90.00
_cell.angle_beta   90.00
_cell.angle_gamma   90.00
#
_symmetry.space_group_name_H-M   'P 1'
#
loop_
_entity.id
_entity.type
_entity.pdbx_description
1 polymer ?
#
loop_
_entity_poly.entity_id
_entity_poly.type
_entity_poly.pdbx_seq_one_letter_code
_entity_poly.pdbx_strand_id
1 'polypeptide(L)'
;VIKKGVMRFEVKSIEDLRRIGIADETVKYGRNEKPEARGWGKIVAYDYNAGRIGHIGDYIEGNAKFRDGDRVALELNMDSTPRTLTFFVNDEEQMNYVSNIPAAANIHIKDDVFKVLKFEALSEPTAKHGAGSCVWEYGTEWMKYQQDNKTDEKSKKKKCIIQ
;
A
#
# COMPACT_ATOMS: atom_id res chain seq x y z
N VAL A 1 5.11 12.58 9.38
CA VAL A 1 3.65 12.43 9.27
C VAL A 1 3.14 13.22 8.09
N ILE A 2 2.37 12.58 7.22
CA ILE A 2 1.70 13.15 6.04
C ILE A 2 0.21 13.29 6.39
N LYS A 3 -0.38 14.48 6.22
CA LYS A 3 -1.76 14.79 6.67
C LYS A 3 -2.67 15.44 5.62
N LYS A 4 -2.10 15.98 4.55
CA LYS A 4 -2.79 16.75 3.52
C LYS A 4 -1.97 16.76 2.23
N GLY A 5 -2.57 17.17 1.13
CA GLY A 5 -1.93 17.24 -0.17
C GLY A 5 -1.79 15.89 -0.86
N VAL A 6 -1.30 15.96 -2.09
CA VAL A 6 -0.79 14.80 -2.81
C VAL A 6 0.70 14.70 -2.54
N MET A 7 1.15 13.62 -1.93
CA MET A 7 2.55 13.39 -1.57
C MET A 7 3.12 12.19 -2.30
N ARG A 8 4.29 12.34 -2.92
CA ARG A 8 5.07 11.24 -3.49
C ARG A 8 6.30 10.98 -2.65
N PHE A 9 6.49 9.73 -2.24
CA PHE A 9 7.71 9.22 -1.62
C PHE A 9 8.29 8.12 -2.48
N GLU A 10 9.51 8.28 -2.95
CA GLU A 10 10.16 7.35 -3.88
C GLU A 10 11.55 6.96 -3.38
N VAL A 11 11.83 5.66 -3.43
CA VAL A 11 13.10 5.07 -3.04
C VAL A 11 13.65 4.21 -4.16
N LYS A 12 14.98 4.08 -4.22
CA LYS A 12 15.67 3.05 -4.98
C LYS A 12 16.10 1.95 -4.03
N SER A 13 15.69 0.70 -4.30
CA SER A 13 16.20 -0.47 -3.59
C SER A 13 17.69 -0.62 -3.89
N ILE A 14 18.55 -0.68 -2.87
CA ILE A 14 19.98 -0.98 -3.04
C ILE A 14 20.25 -2.42 -2.63
N GLU A 15 19.78 -2.81 -1.45
CA GLU A 15 19.91 -4.17 -0.94
C GLU A 15 18.79 -4.48 0.04
N ASP A 16 18.12 -5.61 -0.19
CA ASP A 16 17.21 -6.25 0.74
C ASP A 16 15.90 -5.51 1.05
N LEU A 17 15.48 -4.42 0.36
CA LEU A 17 14.20 -3.71 0.59
C LEU A 17 13.01 -4.69 0.62
N ARG A 18 12.62 -5.17 1.80
CA ARG A 18 11.62 -6.24 1.85
C ARG A 18 10.21 -5.72 1.77
N ARG A 19 9.94 -4.59 2.45
CA ARG A 19 8.61 -3.98 2.49
C ARG A 19 8.69 -2.48 2.63
N ILE A 20 7.74 -1.83 1.98
CA ILE A 20 7.47 -0.41 2.11
C ILE A 20 5.96 -0.20 2.28
N GLY A 21 5.54 0.84 2.98
CA GLY A 21 4.13 1.16 3.07
C GLY A 21 3.82 2.30 4.04
N ILE A 22 2.59 2.32 4.54
CA ILE A 22 2.13 3.33 5.48
C ILE A 22 1.72 2.73 6.82
N ALA A 23 1.85 3.52 7.86
CA ALA A 23 1.35 3.23 9.19
C ALA A 23 0.48 4.41 9.67
N ASP A 24 -0.60 4.08 10.37
CA ASP A 24 -1.41 5.07 11.09
C ASP A 24 -0.52 5.91 12.03
N GLU A 25 -0.80 7.21 12.18
CA GLU A 25 0.06 8.11 12.96
C GLU A 25 0.20 7.72 14.44
N THR A 26 -0.74 6.93 14.98
CA THR A 26 -0.68 6.45 16.37
C THR A 26 0.36 5.35 16.58
N VAL A 27 0.92 4.77 15.51
CA VAL A 27 1.92 3.71 15.62
C VAL A 27 3.27 4.31 16.02
N LYS A 28 3.81 3.82 17.14
CA LYS A 28 5.14 4.16 17.65
C LYS A 28 6.01 2.91 17.66
N TYR A 29 7.11 2.98 16.94
CA TYR A 29 8.10 1.92 16.84
C TYR A 29 9.25 2.14 17.83
N GLY A 30 9.60 1.10 18.56
CA GLY A 30 10.89 0.95 19.21
C GLY A 30 11.96 0.55 18.20
N ARG A 31 13.22 0.56 18.65
CA ARG A 31 14.35 0.11 17.83
C ARG A 31 14.14 -1.35 17.43
N ASN A 32 14.33 -1.65 16.14
CA ASN A 32 14.23 -2.99 15.54
C ASN A 32 12.82 -3.64 15.62
N GLU A 33 11.79 -2.88 15.96
CA GLU A 33 10.42 -3.38 15.87
C GLU A 33 9.99 -3.45 14.40
N LYS A 34 9.29 -4.53 14.05
CA LYS A 34 8.71 -4.70 12.72
C LYS A 34 7.50 -3.77 12.54
N PRO A 35 7.16 -3.35 11.32
CA PRO A 35 5.98 -2.53 11.06
C PRO A 35 4.69 -3.11 11.66
N GLU A 36 4.53 -4.44 11.61
CA GLU A 36 3.38 -5.15 12.12
C GLU A 36 3.35 -5.29 13.66
N ALA A 37 4.33 -4.73 14.40
CA ALA A 37 4.43 -4.88 15.86
C ALA A 37 3.24 -4.30 16.65
N ARG A 38 2.39 -3.48 16.01
CA ARG A 38 1.13 -2.96 16.58
C ARG A 38 -0.11 -3.48 15.86
N GLY A 39 0.03 -4.55 15.09
CA GLY A 39 -1.05 -5.22 14.37
C GLY A 39 -1.24 -4.69 12.95
N TRP A 40 -1.69 -5.60 12.06
CA TRP A 40 -1.93 -5.33 10.64
C TRP A 40 -3.03 -4.30 10.39
N GLY A 41 -3.98 -4.14 11.31
CA GLY A 41 -5.04 -3.13 11.21
C GLY A 41 -4.57 -1.67 11.30
N LYS A 42 -3.29 -1.43 11.55
CA LYS A 42 -2.70 -0.08 11.60
C LYS A 42 -1.71 0.21 10.48
N ILE A 43 -1.50 -0.73 9.55
CA ILE A 43 -0.50 -0.58 8.49
C ILE A 43 -1.04 -1.06 7.15
N VAL A 44 -0.49 -0.52 6.08
CA VAL A 44 -0.48 -1.18 4.77
C VAL A 44 0.98 -1.45 4.43
N ALA A 45 1.28 -2.63 3.91
CA ALA A 45 2.62 -2.99 3.45
C ALA A 45 2.58 -3.53 2.03
N TYR A 46 3.59 -3.22 1.23
CA TYR A 46 3.82 -3.76 -0.10
C TYR A 46 5.14 -4.56 -0.08
N ASP A 47 5.10 -5.85 -0.43
CA ASP A 47 6.24 -6.76 -0.33
C ASP A 47 6.97 -7.00 -1.65
N TYR A 48 8.30 -7.07 -1.56
CA TYR A 48 9.18 -7.24 -2.71
C TYR A 48 9.03 -8.58 -3.43
N ASN A 49 8.75 -9.68 -2.71
CA ASN A 49 8.94 -11.04 -3.22
C ASN A 49 7.87 -11.42 -4.25
N ALA A 50 6.60 -11.19 -3.89
CA ALA A 50 5.47 -11.51 -4.74
C ALA A 50 4.65 -10.27 -5.14
N GLY A 51 5.11 -9.07 -4.77
CA GLY A 51 4.36 -7.85 -5.05
C GLY A 51 3.01 -7.82 -4.33
N ARG A 52 2.88 -8.37 -3.12
CA ARG A 52 1.59 -8.38 -2.44
C ARG A 52 1.43 -7.14 -1.58
N ILE A 53 0.20 -6.64 -1.51
CA ILE A 53 -0.19 -5.68 -0.48
C ILE A 53 -0.81 -6.41 0.72
N GLY A 54 -0.55 -5.94 1.93
CA GLY A 54 -1.04 -6.54 3.16
C GLY A 54 -1.68 -5.51 4.08
N HIS A 55 -2.81 -5.90 4.67
CA HIS A 55 -3.53 -5.20 5.72
C HIS A 55 -4.21 -6.27 6.62
N ILE A 56 -5.41 -6.03 7.14
CA ILE A 56 -6.22 -7.02 7.84
C ILE A 56 -6.64 -8.12 6.85
N GLY A 57 -6.46 -9.39 7.22
CA GLY A 57 -6.86 -10.54 6.41
C GLY A 57 -5.72 -11.09 5.54
N ASP A 58 -6.05 -11.46 4.31
CA ASP A 58 -5.11 -12.03 3.36
C ASP A 58 -4.16 -10.99 2.76
N TYR A 59 -2.99 -11.45 2.31
CA TYR A 59 -2.15 -10.68 1.40
C TYR A 59 -2.77 -10.67 0.00
N ILE A 60 -2.83 -9.53 -0.68
CA ILE A 60 -3.43 -9.41 -2.01
C ILE A 60 -2.34 -9.39 -3.07
N GLU A 61 -2.46 -10.28 -4.06
CA GLU A 61 -1.55 -10.39 -5.21
C GLU A 61 -1.98 -9.50 -6.38
N GLY A 62 -1.12 -9.40 -7.40
CA GLY A 62 -1.43 -8.74 -8.68
C GLY A 62 -0.54 -7.53 -8.98
N ASN A 63 0.08 -6.93 -7.97
CA ASN A 63 1.13 -5.93 -8.23
C ASN A 63 2.44 -6.64 -8.61
N ALA A 64 3.32 -5.90 -9.28
CA ALA A 64 4.63 -6.40 -9.66
C ALA A 64 5.53 -6.61 -8.43
N LYS A 65 6.30 -7.69 -8.43
CA LYS A 65 7.44 -7.79 -7.52
C LYS A 65 8.49 -6.72 -7.88
N PHE A 66 9.31 -6.32 -6.92
CA PHE A 66 10.43 -5.41 -7.14
C PHE A 66 11.71 -5.98 -6.51
N ARG A 67 12.87 -5.53 -6.98
CA ARG A 67 14.19 -6.04 -6.60
C ARG A 67 15.22 -4.91 -6.50
N ASP A 68 16.42 -5.26 -6.10
CA ASP A 68 17.55 -4.33 -6.06
C ASP A 68 17.74 -3.63 -7.41
N GLY A 69 17.94 -2.32 -7.34
CA GLY A 69 18.00 -1.43 -8.49
C GLY A 69 16.67 -0.79 -8.89
N ASP A 70 15.52 -1.39 -8.55
CA ASP A 70 14.21 -0.84 -8.90
C ASP A 70 13.87 0.40 -8.07
N ARG A 71 13.05 1.28 -8.66
CA ARG A 71 12.41 2.40 -7.95
C ARG A 71 11.05 1.96 -7.47
N VAL A 72 10.75 2.19 -6.19
CA VAL A 72 9.42 1.97 -5.61
C VAL A 72 8.91 3.30 -5.09
N ALA A 73 7.70 3.70 -5.51
CA ALA A 73 7.07 4.92 -5.05
C ALA A 73 5.72 4.65 -4.39
N LEU A 74 5.43 5.48 -3.39
CA LEU A 74 4.11 5.62 -2.77
C LEU A 74 3.57 7.00 -3.12
N GLU A 75 2.36 7.05 -3.70
CA GLU A 75 1.60 8.29 -3.82
C GLU A 75 0.44 8.25 -2.82
N LEU A 76 0.40 9.23 -1.92
CA LEU A 76 -0.69 9.44 -0.98
C LEU A 76 -1.49 10.65 -1.45
N ASN A 77 -2.76 10.44 -1.80
CA ASN A 77 -3.69 11.54 -1.99
C ASN A 77 -4.50 11.74 -0.70
N MET A 78 -4.08 12.71 0.11
CA MET A 78 -4.72 13.02 1.38
C MET A 78 -5.89 14.00 1.25
N ASP A 79 -6.03 14.63 0.08
CA ASP A 79 -7.09 15.61 -0.20
C ASP A 79 -8.31 14.98 -0.88
N SER A 80 -8.18 13.76 -1.44
CA SER A 80 -9.31 13.03 -2.02
C SER A 80 -10.26 12.48 -0.95
N THR A 81 -11.52 12.29 -1.35
CA THR A 81 -12.54 11.61 -0.53
C THR A 81 -13.12 10.45 -1.32
N PRO A 82 -12.72 9.19 -1.04
CA PRO A 82 -11.81 8.76 0.03
C PRO A 82 -10.33 9.10 -0.25
N ARG A 83 -9.51 9.20 0.81
CA ARG A 83 -8.03 9.32 0.71
C ARG A 83 -7.43 8.05 0.13
N THR A 84 -6.39 8.16 -0.68
CA THR A 84 -5.81 6.99 -1.36
C THR A 84 -4.32 6.82 -1.13
N LEU A 85 -3.86 5.56 -1.20
CA LEU A 85 -2.46 5.16 -1.31
C LEU A 85 -2.30 4.32 -2.58
N THR A 86 -1.42 4.76 -3.47
CA THR A 86 -1.11 4.08 -4.73
C THR A 86 0.37 3.72 -4.77
N PHE A 87 0.69 2.56 -5.36
CA PHE A 87 2.04 2.05 -5.46
C PHE A 87 2.54 2.16 -6.90
N PHE A 88 3.84 2.39 -7.06
CA PHE A 88 4.50 2.39 -8.36
C PHE A 88 5.80 1.58 -8.30
N VAL A 89 6.11 0.87 -9.38
CA VAL A 89 7.40 0.21 -9.58
C VAL A 89 7.98 0.73 -10.90
N ASN A 90 9.17 1.35 -10.85
CA ASN A 90 9.81 1.97 -12.02
C ASN A 90 8.89 2.92 -12.80
N ASP A 91 8.13 3.74 -12.06
CA ASP A 91 7.14 4.69 -12.58
C ASP A 91 5.87 4.07 -13.20
N GLU A 92 5.74 2.74 -13.19
CA GLU A 92 4.51 2.04 -13.56
C GLU A 92 3.56 1.93 -12.37
N GLU A 93 2.34 2.45 -12.52
CA GLU A 93 1.27 2.36 -11.54
C GLU A 93 0.83 0.91 -11.33
N GLN A 94 0.69 0.50 -10.07
CA GLN A 94 0.31 -0.87 -9.72
C GLN A 94 -1.21 -1.03 -9.61
N MET A 95 -1.71 -2.21 -9.98
CA MET A 95 -3.15 -2.45 -10.11
C MET A 95 -3.91 -2.32 -8.79
N ASN A 96 -3.32 -2.75 -7.67
CA ASN A 96 -3.96 -2.69 -6.37
C ASN A 96 -3.57 -1.40 -5.64
N TYR A 97 -4.57 -0.61 -5.27
CA TYR A 97 -4.42 0.59 -4.45
C TYR A 97 -5.35 0.54 -3.24
N VAL A 98 -5.09 1.39 -2.25
CA VAL A 98 -5.85 1.42 -1.00
C VAL A 98 -6.66 2.70 -0.91
N SER A 99 -7.92 2.59 -0.54
CA SER A 99 -8.81 3.71 -0.25
C SER A 99 -9.07 3.84 1.25
N ASN A 100 -9.55 5.02 1.63
CA ASN A 100 -9.94 5.38 2.99
C ASN A 100 -8.79 5.25 4.01
N ILE A 101 -7.55 5.52 3.58
CA ILE A 101 -6.39 5.54 4.48
C ILE A 101 -6.59 6.57 5.61
N PRO A 102 -5.89 6.42 6.77
CA PRO A 102 -6.03 7.34 7.90
C PRO A 102 -5.82 8.80 7.52
N ALA A 103 -6.40 9.73 8.29
CA ALA A 103 -6.23 11.18 8.07
C ALA A 103 -4.77 11.65 8.28
N ALA A 104 -3.94 10.81 8.88
CA ALA A 104 -2.52 11.04 9.06
C ALA A 104 -1.75 9.72 8.99
N ALA A 105 -0.71 9.70 8.17
CA ALA A 105 0.08 8.50 7.91
C ALA A 105 1.58 8.77 8.02
N ASN A 106 2.33 7.75 8.41
CA ASN A 106 3.80 7.72 8.34
C ASN A 106 4.24 6.67 7.33
N ILE A 107 5.33 6.92 6.62
CA ILE A 107 5.96 5.90 5.80
C ILE A 107 6.74 4.96 6.72
N HIS A 108 6.62 3.65 6.49
CA HIS A 108 7.50 2.65 7.09
C HIS A 108 8.22 1.87 5.99
N ILE A 109 9.43 1.46 6.32
CA ILE A 109 10.32 0.66 5.48
C ILE A 109 10.92 -0.42 6.39
N LYS A 110 11.01 -1.64 5.90
CA LYS A 110 11.52 -2.80 6.65
C LYS A 110 12.64 -3.49 5.89
N ASP A 111 13.69 -3.81 6.66
CA ASP A 111 14.89 -4.54 6.23
C ASP A 111 15.45 -3.89 4.97
N ASP A 112 16.28 -2.85 5.07
CA ASP A 112 16.56 -2.10 3.86
C ASP A 112 17.86 -1.27 3.88
N VAL A 113 18.65 -1.43 2.82
CA VAL A 113 19.55 -0.39 2.30
C VAL A 113 18.88 0.21 1.08
N PHE A 114 18.47 1.46 1.19
CA PHE A 114 17.79 2.19 0.11
C PHE A 114 18.33 3.61 -0.03
N LYS A 115 18.04 4.20 -1.18
CA LYS A 115 18.26 5.62 -1.43
C LYS A 115 16.92 6.32 -1.62
N VAL A 116 16.61 7.30 -0.76
CA VAL A 116 15.49 8.21 -1.02
C VAL A 116 15.81 9.04 -2.27
N LEU A 117 14.93 8.96 -3.26
CA LEU A 117 15.03 9.72 -4.51
C LEU A 117 14.14 10.96 -4.44
N LYS A 118 12.92 10.81 -3.94
CA LYS A 118 11.93 11.89 -3.86
C LYS A 118 11.15 11.81 -2.55
N PHE A 119 10.90 12.98 -1.98
CA PHE A 119 9.87 13.18 -0.98
C PHE A 119 9.27 14.56 -1.22
N GLU A 120 8.24 14.61 -2.04
CA GLU A 120 7.74 15.87 -2.60
C GLU A 120 6.22 15.94 -2.60
N ALA A 121 5.71 17.17 -2.51
CA ALA A 121 4.31 17.44 -2.77
C ALA A 121 4.10 17.57 -4.27
N LEU A 122 3.04 16.96 -4.78
CA LEU A 122 2.60 17.09 -6.17
C LEU A 122 1.48 18.12 -6.26
N SER A 123 1.42 18.87 -7.37
CA SER A 123 0.33 19.81 -7.63
C SER A 123 -0.99 19.10 -7.95
N GLU A 124 -0.92 17.89 -8.49
CA GLU A 124 -2.05 17.04 -8.85
C GLU A 124 -1.68 15.55 -8.67
N PRO A 125 -2.67 14.67 -8.46
CA PRO A 125 -2.44 13.22 -8.43
C PRO A 125 -1.89 12.71 -9.77
N THR A 126 -0.91 11.82 -9.72
CA THR A 126 -0.42 11.13 -10.94
C THR A 126 -1.06 9.76 -11.12
N ALA A 127 -1.56 9.16 -10.04
CA ALA A 127 -2.33 7.93 -10.08
C ALA A 127 -3.63 8.11 -10.88
N LYS A 128 -3.86 7.20 -11.83
CA LYS A 128 -5.01 7.24 -12.75
C LYS A 128 -6.10 6.25 -12.39
N HIS A 129 -5.75 5.17 -11.68
CA HIS A 129 -6.66 4.06 -11.35
C HIS A 129 -7.43 3.56 -12.58
N GLY A 130 -6.70 3.25 -13.65
CA GLY A 130 -7.27 2.84 -14.94
C GLY A 130 -8.03 1.51 -14.87
N ALA A 131 -8.64 1.13 -16.00
CA ALA A 131 -9.40 -0.12 -16.13
C ALA A 131 -8.58 -1.34 -15.66
N GLY A 132 -9.19 -2.18 -14.82
CA GLY A 132 -8.54 -3.33 -14.21
C GLY A 132 -7.82 -3.04 -12.88
N SER A 133 -7.83 -1.79 -12.40
CA SER A 133 -7.36 -1.47 -11.04
C SER A 133 -8.33 -2.03 -9.99
N CYS A 134 -7.79 -2.48 -8.86
CA CYS A 134 -8.53 -2.97 -7.71
C CYS A 134 -8.32 -2.05 -6.50
N VAL A 135 -9.42 -1.58 -5.94
CA VAL A 135 -9.43 -0.80 -4.71
C VAL A 135 -9.66 -1.67 -3.49
N TRP A 136 -8.86 -1.43 -2.43
CA TRP A 136 -8.98 -2.11 -1.15
C TRP A 136 -9.22 -1.10 -0.03
N GLU A 137 -10.30 -1.27 0.74
CA GLU A 137 -10.68 -0.31 1.78
C GLU A 137 -9.86 -0.56 3.05
N TYR A 138 -9.13 0.45 3.51
CA TYR A 138 -8.43 0.41 4.79
C TYR A 138 -9.40 0.20 5.97
N GLY A 139 -8.98 -0.55 6.98
CA GLY A 139 -9.78 -0.89 8.15
C GLY A 139 -10.77 -2.02 7.92
N THR A 140 -10.75 -2.66 6.74
CA THR A 140 -11.59 -3.82 6.41
C THR A 140 -10.74 -5.07 6.24
N GLU A 141 -11.34 -6.23 6.47
CA GLU A 141 -10.71 -7.52 6.19
C GLU A 141 -10.64 -7.76 4.68
N TRP A 142 -9.44 -7.95 4.16
CA TRP A 142 -9.16 -8.26 2.76
C TRP A 142 -9.10 -9.77 2.58
N MET A 143 -9.72 -10.28 1.53
CA MET A 143 -9.69 -11.71 1.20
C MET A 143 -9.28 -11.88 -0.24
N LYS A 144 -8.39 -12.84 -0.50
CA LYS A 144 -8.13 -13.30 -1.86
C LYS A 144 -9.41 -13.92 -2.42
N TYR A 145 -9.61 -13.78 -3.73
CA TYR A 145 -10.66 -14.54 -4.39
C TYR A 145 -10.28 -16.02 -4.37
N GLN A 146 -10.94 -16.80 -3.53
CA GLN A 146 -10.99 -18.26 -3.66
C GLN A 146 -12.10 -18.55 -4.66
N GLN A 147 -11.77 -19.17 -5.78
CA GLN A 147 -12.74 -19.66 -6.76
C GLN A 147 -13.38 -20.96 -6.21
N ASP A 148 -13.98 -20.89 -5.03
CA ASP A 148 -14.62 -22.03 -4.39
C ASP A 148 -16.06 -22.15 -4.88
N ASN A 149 -16.31 -23.21 -5.65
CA ASN A 149 -17.63 -23.72 -6.05
C ASN A 149 -18.44 -24.22 -4.83
N LYS A 150 -18.75 -23.37 -3.85
CA LYS A 150 -19.76 -23.69 -2.83
C LYS A 150 -20.61 -22.46 -2.47
N THR A 151 -21.86 -22.56 -2.90
CA THR A 151 -23.03 -21.81 -2.43
C THR A 151 -23.04 -21.74 -0.90
N ASP A 152 -22.88 -20.54 -0.35
CA ASP A 152 -23.45 -20.20 0.96
C ASP A 152 -23.72 -18.69 1.07
N GLU A 153 -25.01 -18.39 1.19
CA GLU A 153 -25.67 -17.12 0.89
C GLU A 153 -25.62 -16.08 2.03
N LYS A 154 -24.62 -16.12 2.93
CA LYS A 154 -24.65 -15.30 4.17
C LYS A 154 -23.41 -14.51 4.54
N SER A 155 -22.45 -14.34 3.65
CA SER A 155 -21.41 -13.32 3.85
C SER A 155 -21.42 -12.34 2.68
N LYS A 156 -21.92 -11.12 2.95
CA LYS A 156 -21.65 -9.95 2.11
C LYS A 156 -20.15 -9.65 2.22
N LYS A 157 -19.33 -10.45 1.53
CA LYS A 157 -17.88 -10.27 1.40
C LYS A 157 -17.64 -9.04 0.53
N LYS A 158 -17.04 -7.98 1.08
CA LYS A 158 -16.75 -6.73 0.36
C LYS A 158 -15.84 -7.06 -0.84
N LYS A 159 -16.38 -6.87 -2.04
CA LYS A 159 -15.76 -7.20 -3.32
C LYS A 159 -14.69 -6.14 -3.68
N CYS A 160 -13.58 -6.53 -4.32
CA CYS A 160 -12.84 -5.57 -5.17
C CYS A 160 -13.84 -5.04 -6.20
N ILE A 161 -14.05 -3.73 -6.23
CA ILE A 161 -14.88 -3.08 -7.23
C ILE A 161 -13.99 -2.90 -8.46
N ILE A 162 -14.19 -3.76 -9.46
CA ILE A 162 -13.65 -3.51 -10.80
C ILE A 162 -14.45 -2.32 -11.34
N GLN A 163 -13.79 -1.16 -11.49
CA GLN A 163 -14.39 0.04 -12.09
C GLN A 163 -14.53 -0.10 -13.60
#